data_AF-T1FQW3-F1
#
_entry.id   AF-T1FQW3-F1
#
_cell.length_a   1.000
_cell.length_b   1.000
_cell.length_c   1.000
_cell.angle_alpha   90.00
_cell.angle_beta   90.00
_cell.angle_gamma   90.00
#
_symmetry.space_group_name_H-M   'P 1'
#
loop_
_entity.id
_entity.type
_entity.pdbx_description
1 polymer ?
#
loop_
_entity_poly.entity_id
_entity_poly.type
_entity_poly.pdbx_seq_one_letter_code
_entity_poly.pdbx_strand_id
1 'polypeptide(L)'
;MAAYPSVEGKKFLELIDYILKKEDTVRWAKQHGLIAATMTCRCLADMRFAESALTADGYLWRCRNSRCRATKTIRHGSFYSHSQLSLTNCILMTYFWSMYDVSQATVASILDLDVGHTLPDWFNLHRDLCFDWARDNPARIGGPGHIVQIDESCISSAKDRGTEMHVQLGHAGFLEASIRKQKMPFWWK
;
A
#
# COMPACT_ATOMS: atom_id res chain seq x y z
N MET A 1 1.81 -13.57 8.94
CA MET A 1 2.44 -12.52 8.14
C MET A 1 2.26 -12.87 6.68
N ALA A 2 1.49 -12.08 5.92
CA ALA A 2 1.44 -12.24 4.47
C ALA A 2 2.75 -11.73 3.90
N ALA A 3 3.53 -12.61 3.27
CA ALA A 3 4.69 -12.23 2.49
C ALA A 3 4.18 -11.70 1.15
N TYR A 4 4.22 -10.38 0.96
CA TYR A 4 3.88 -9.76 -0.30
C TYR A 4 5.08 -9.89 -1.24
N PRO A 5 4.92 -10.46 -2.45
CA PRO A 5 6.02 -10.66 -3.36
C PRO A 5 6.48 -9.32 -3.96
N SER A 6 7.78 -9.27 -4.21
CA SER A 6 8.43 -8.18 -4.93
C SER A 6 7.94 -8.09 -6.35
N VAL A 7 7.43 -6.92 -6.72
CA VAL A 7 7.38 -6.54 -8.12
C VAL A 7 8.79 -6.08 -8.45
N GLU A 8 9.47 -6.64 -9.44
CA GLU A 8 10.77 -6.09 -9.90
C GLU A 8 10.55 -4.65 -10.40
N GLY A 9 11.56 -3.77 -10.38
CA GLY A 9 11.42 -2.33 -10.67
C GLY A 9 10.90 -2.00 -12.08
N LYS A 10 9.60 -2.19 -12.31
CA LYS A 10 8.93 -1.99 -13.58
C LYS A 10 8.86 -0.51 -13.89
N LYS A 11 9.18 -0.15 -15.13
CA LYS A 11 8.97 1.21 -15.62
C LYS A 11 7.46 1.49 -15.68
N PHE A 12 7.07 2.75 -15.51
CA PHE A 12 5.67 3.17 -15.60
C PHE A 12 4.93 2.60 -16.83
N LEU A 13 5.60 2.57 -17.99
CA LEU A 13 5.02 2.06 -19.24
C LEU A 13 4.70 0.56 -19.17
N GLU A 14 5.53 -0.24 -18.49
CA GLU A 14 5.26 -1.66 -18.30
C GLU A 14 4.12 -1.87 -17.30
N LEU A 15 4.02 -1.03 -16.27
CA LEU A 15 2.91 -1.08 -15.34
C LEU A 15 1.59 -0.74 -16.06
N ILE A 16 1.58 0.35 -16.85
CA ILE A 16 0.44 0.83 -17.64
C ILE A 16 -0.17 -0.27 -18.50
N ASP A 17 0.65 -1.06 -19.19
CA ASP A 17 0.17 -2.15 -20.06
C ASP A 17 -0.71 -3.16 -19.30
N TYR A 18 -0.36 -3.48 -18.05
CA TYR A 18 -1.15 -4.38 -17.20
C TYR A 18 -2.36 -3.71 -16.56
N ILE A 19 -2.31 -2.42 -16.26
CA ILE A 19 -3.38 -1.77 -15.48
C ILE A 19 -4.46 -1.09 -16.33
N LEU A 20 -4.24 -0.99 -17.65
CA LEU A 20 -5.20 -0.43 -18.61
C LEU A 20 -6.48 -1.25 -18.72
N LYS A 21 -6.40 -2.58 -18.51
CA LYS A 21 -7.56 -3.47 -18.52
C LYS A 21 -7.76 -4.08 -17.14
N LYS A 22 -9.00 -4.02 -16.63
CA LYS A 22 -9.35 -4.55 -15.30
C LYS A 22 -8.93 -6.02 -15.13
N GLU A 23 -9.10 -6.83 -16.17
CA GLU A 23 -8.67 -8.23 -16.20
C GLU A 23 -7.17 -8.41 -15.94
N ASP A 24 -6.36 -7.62 -16.64
CA ASP A 24 -4.91 -7.68 -16.57
C ASP A 24 -4.44 -7.16 -15.20
N THR A 25 -5.05 -6.09 -14.68
CA THR A 25 -4.81 -5.58 -13.32
C THR A 25 -5.04 -6.67 -12.28
N VAL A 26 -6.18 -7.36 -12.36
CA VAL A 26 -6.55 -8.39 -11.39
C VAL A 26 -5.64 -9.60 -11.49
N ARG A 27 -5.29 -10.03 -12.71
CA ARG A 27 -4.34 -11.13 -12.92
C ARG A 27 -2.98 -10.79 -12.33
N TRP A 28 -2.47 -9.61 -12.63
CA TRP A 28 -1.19 -9.12 -12.14
C TRP A 28 -1.19 -9.00 -10.61
N ALA A 29 -2.25 -8.43 -10.02
CA ALA A 29 -2.38 -8.28 -8.58
C ALA A 29 -2.43 -9.63 -7.83
N LYS A 30 -3.06 -10.66 -8.42
CA LYS A 30 -3.03 -12.02 -7.86
C LYS A 30 -1.64 -12.65 -7.93
N GLN A 31 -0.97 -12.54 -9.07
CA GLN A 31 0.38 -13.08 -9.27
C GLN A 31 1.38 -12.49 -8.27
N HIS A 32 1.22 -11.19 -7.99
CA HIS A 32 2.05 -10.48 -7.03
C HIS A 32 1.41 -10.42 -5.64
N GLY A 33 0.49 -11.33 -5.28
CA GLY A 33 0.00 -11.48 -3.90
C GLY A 33 -0.69 -10.25 -3.29
N LEU A 34 -1.03 -9.25 -4.09
CA LEU A 34 -1.67 -8.01 -3.65
C LEU A 34 -3.15 -8.21 -3.33
N ILE A 35 -3.74 -9.24 -3.93
CA ILE A 35 -5.05 -9.76 -3.63
C ILE A 35 -4.98 -11.29 -3.61
N ALA A 36 -5.94 -11.92 -2.96
CA ALA A 36 -5.97 -13.37 -2.84
C ALA A 36 -6.12 -14.05 -4.22
N ALA A 37 -5.31 -15.08 -4.49
CA ALA A 37 -5.45 -15.91 -5.69
C ALA A 37 -6.61 -16.92 -5.56
N THR A 38 -6.91 -17.35 -4.33
CA THR A 38 -7.99 -18.27 -3.95
C THR A 38 -8.71 -17.74 -2.72
N MET A 39 -9.95 -18.16 -2.48
CA MET A 39 -10.75 -17.67 -1.37
C MET A 39 -11.66 -18.75 -0.80
N THR A 40 -11.71 -18.84 0.54
CA THR A 40 -12.59 -19.74 1.28
C THR A 40 -13.66 -18.93 2.00
N CYS A 41 -14.88 -19.43 1.96
CA CYS A 41 -16.02 -18.79 2.63
C CYS A 41 -16.02 -19.10 4.14
N ARG A 42 -16.78 -18.30 4.92
CA ARG A 42 -17.09 -18.59 6.33
C ARG A 42 -17.80 -19.94 6.54
N CYS A 43 -18.47 -20.46 5.53
CA CYS A 43 -19.08 -21.81 5.57
C CYS A 43 -18.11 -22.92 5.13
N LEU A 44 -16.80 -22.61 5.05
CA LEU A 44 -15.71 -23.49 4.65
C LEU A 44 -15.74 -23.98 3.19
N ALA A 45 -16.77 -23.64 2.43
CA ALA A 45 -16.80 -23.90 1.00
C ALA A 45 -15.90 -22.93 0.24
N ASP A 46 -15.29 -23.44 -0.83
CA ASP A 46 -14.53 -22.61 -1.78
C ASP A 46 -15.41 -21.55 -2.43
N MET A 47 -14.80 -20.41 -2.73
CA MET A 47 -15.41 -19.35 -3.50
C MET A 47 -14.88 -19.37 -4.93
N ARG A 48 -15.79 -19.28 -5.91
CA ARG A 48 -15.40 -19.07 -7.30
C ARG A 48 -15.19 -17.59 -7.56
N PHE A 49 -14.22 -17.30 -8.41
CA PHE A 49 -14.02 -15.98 -8.98
C PHE A 49 -15.07 -15.76 -10.08
N ALA A 50 -15.82 -14.66 -10.04
CA ALA A 50 -16.91 -14.40 -10.97
C ALA A 50 -16.95 -12.94 -11.39
N GLU A 51 -17.31 -12.69 -12.64
CA GLU A 51 -17.60 -11.35 -13.15
C GLU A 51 -18.81 -10.74 -12.44
N SER A 52 -18.75 -9.43 -12.24
CA SER A 52 -19.81 -8.65 -11.61
C SER A 52 -19.70 -7.18 -11.97
N ALA A 53 -20.65 -6.71 -12.79
CA ALA A 53 -20.82 -5.29 -13.12
C ALA A 53 -21.13 -4.40 -11.90
N LEU A 54 -21.58 -4.99 -10.79
CA LEU A 54 -21.89 -4.27 -9.54
C LEU A 54 -20.64 -3.83 -8.75
N THR A 55 -19.44 -4.25 -9.17
CA THR A 55 -18.20 -3.95 -8.46
C THR A 55 -17.32 -3.05 -9.31
N ALA A 56 -16.62 -2.10 -8.67
CA ALA A 56 -15.67 -1.22 -9.37
C ALA A 56 -14.63 -2.01 -10.17
N ASP A 57 -14.20 -3.15 -9.63
CA ASP A 57 -13.16 -4.01 -10.19
C ASP A 57 -13.69 -4.96 -11.28
N GLY A 58 -15.01 -5.06 -11.47
CA GLY A 58 -15.63 -5.97 -12.43
C GLY A 58 -15.70 -7.44 -11.99
N TYR A 59 -15.23 -7.76 -10.77
CA TYR A 59 -15.17 -9.12 -10.26
C TYR A 59 -15.51 -9.22 -8.77
N LEU A 60 -15.95 -10.40 -8.34
CA LEU A 60 -16.13 -10.76 -6.94
C LEU A 60 -15.83 -12.24 -6.68
N TRP A 61 -15.64 -12.57 -5.40
CA TRP A 61 -15.69 -13.94 -4.92
C TRP A 61 -17.12 -14.32 -4.60
N ARG A 62 -17.62 -15.42 -5.15
CA ARG A 62 -18.95 -15.97 -4.84
C ARG A 62 -18.81 -17.37 -4.27
N CYS A 63 -19.42 -17.61 -3.11
CA CYS A 63 -19.42 -18.92 -2.48
C CYS A 63 -20.07 -19.97 -3.39
N ARG A 64 -19.44 -21.15 -3.51
CA ARG A 64 -19.98 -22.28 -4.29
C ARG A 64 -21.15 -22.98 -3.59
N ASN A 65 -21.27 -22.84 -2.27
CA ASN A 65 -22.42 -23.38 -1.53
C ASN A 65 -23.68 -22.56 -1.84
N SER A 66 -24.63 -23.20 -2.54
CA SER A 66 -25.89 -22.61 -2.99
C SER A 66 -26.83 -22.16 -1.86
N ARG A 67 -26.65 -22.70 -0.64
CA ARG A 67 -27.37 -22.27 0.58
C ARG A 67 -26.73 -21.05 1.24
N CYS A 68 -25.41 -20.89 1.13
CA CYS A 68 -24.69 -19.78 1.75
C CYS A 68 -24.80 -18.48 0.92
N ARG A 69 -24.57 -18.58 -0.40
CA ARG A 69 -24.64 -17.46 -1.38
C ARG A 69 -23.81 -16.21 -1.04
N ALA A 70 -22.94 -16.28 -0.04
CA ALA A 70 -22.10 -15.16 0.38
C ALA A 70 -21.20 -14.71 -0.77
N THR A 71 -21.00 -13.40 -0.85
CA THR A 71 -20.05 -12.76 -1.76
C THR A 71 -19.01 -11.98 -0.98
N LYS A 72 -17.84 -11.78 -1.58
CA LYS A 72 -16.78 -10.90 -1.07
C LYS A 72 -16.18 -10.14 -2.24
N THR A 73 -15.72 -8.91 -2.02
CA THR A 73 -14.92 -8.19 -3.02
C THR A 73 -13.62 -8.96 -3.30
N ILE A 74 -13.05 -8.80 -4.49
CA ILE A 74 -11.78 -9.47 -4.81
C ILE A 74 -10.61 -8.99 -3.93
N ARG A 75 -10.74 -7.77 -3.38
CA ARG A 75 -9.79 -7.12 -2.48
C ARG A 75 -9.92 -7.57 -1.02
N HIS A 76 -10.94 -8.37 -0.69
CA HIS A 76 -11.18 -8.78 0.69
C HIS A 76 -9.98 -9.51 1.30
N GLY A 77 -9.54 -9.04 2.48
CA GLY A 77 -8.44 -9.65 3.23
C GLY A 77 -7.06 -9.23 2.72
N SER A 78 -6.98 -8.31 1.76
CA SER A 78 -5.73 -7.69 1.35
C SER A 78 -5.62 -6.25 1.85
N PHE A 79 -4.46 -5.62 1.61
CA PHE A 79 -4.22 -4.22 1.92
C PHE A 79 -5.28 -3.28 1.31
N TYR A 80 -5.80 -3.63 0.14
CA TYR A 80 -6.82 -2.83 -0.56
C TYR A 80 -8.25 -3.10 -0.10
N SER A 81 -8.44 -3.82 1.02
CA SER A 81 -9.75 -4.04 1.62
C SER A 81 -10.40 -2.70 1.98
N HIS A 82 -11.73 -2.61 1.88
CA HIS A 82 -12.53 -1.43 2.26
C HIS A 82 -12.30 -0.13 1.48
N SER A 83 -11.26 -0.05 0.64
CA SER A 83 -11.06 1.10 -0.24
C SER A 83 -12.28 1.32 -1.16
N GLN A 84 -12.68 2.57 -1.33
CA GLN A 84 -13.71 2.97 -2.29
C GLN A 84 -13.16 3.12 -3.71
N LEU A 85 -11.83 3.11 -3.87
CA LEU A 85 -11.17 3.16 -5.16
C LEU A 85 -11.21 1.79 -5.86
N SER A 86 -11.16 1.82 -7.19
CA SER A 86 -10.89 0.61 -7.97
C SER A 86 -9.49 0.07 -7.64
N LEU A 87 -9.28 -1.23 -7.84
CA LEU A 87 -7.98 -1.87 -7.67
C LEU A 87 -6.91 -1.22 -8.55
N THR A 88 -7.27 -0.84 -9.79
CA THR A 88 -6.39 -0.08 -10.69
C THR A 88 -5.94 1.22 -10.03
N ASN A 89 -6.87 2.03 -9.49
CA ASN A 89 -6.52 3.28 -8.84
C ASN A 89 -5.72 3.05 -7.55
N CYS A 90 -6.01 1.98 -6.79
CA CYS A 90 -5.22 1.62 -5.61
C CYS A 90 -3.75 1.33 -5.98
N ILE A 91 -3.52 0.55 -7.04
CA ILE A 91 -2.18 0.19 -7.51
C ILE A 91 -1.45 1.42 -8.06
N LEU A 92 -2.13 2.25 -8.85
CA LEU A 92 -1.56 3.52 -9.34
C LEU A 92 -1.21 4.49 -8.21
N MET A 93 -2.09 4.59 -7.20
CA MET A 93 -1.83 5.41 -6.02
C MET A 93 -0.57 4.95 -5.30
N THR A 94 -0.44 3.62 -5.10
CA THR A 94 0.75 3.01 -4.49
C THR A 94 2.00 3.32 -5.32
N TYR A 95 1.91 3.19 -6.64
CA TYR A 95 3.01 3.50 -7.56
C TYR A 95 3.43 4.97 -7.46
N PHE A 96 2.50 5.92 -7.60
CA PHE A 96 2.84 7.34 -7.53
C PHE A 96 3.33 7.78 -6.16
N TRP A 97 2.82 7.19 -5.07
CA TRP A 97 3.35 7.44 -3.73
C TRP A 97 4.82 7.01 -3.60
N SER A 98 5.20 5.93 -4.28
CA SER A 98 6.59 5.45 -4.29
C SER A 98 7.53 6.32 -5.14
N MET A 99 6.99 7.13 -6.05
CA MET A 99 7.77 8.08 -6.85
C MET A 99 8.11 9.30 -5.99
N TYR A 100 9.38 9.72 -6.03
CA TYR A 100 9.88 10.80 -5.17
C TYR A 100 9.46 12.20 -5.65
N ASP A 101 9.15 12.35 -6.94
CA ASP A 101 9.05 13.62 -7.67
C ASP A 101 7.63 13.93 -8.17
N VAL A 102 6.61 13.19 -7.74
CA VAL A 102 5.23 13.40 -8.16
C VAL A 102 4.43 14.10 -7.06
N SER A 103 3.90 15.28 -7.36
CA SER A 103 3.07 16.02 -6.42
C SER A 103 1.69 15.37 -6.24
N GLN A 104 1.09 15.53 -5.06
CA GLN A 104 -0.29 15.07 -4.80
C GLN A 104 -1.30 15.62 -5.80
N ALA A 105 -1.18 16.91 -6.17
CA ALA A 105 -2.04 17.53 -7.18
C ALA A 105 -1.92 16.86 -8.55
N THR A 106 -0.70 16.47 -8.95
CA THR A 106 -0.45 15.73 -10.19
C THR A 106 -1.12 14.36 -10.14
N VAL A 107 -0.97 13.62 -9.03
CA VAL A 107 -1.60 12.29 -8.88
C VAL A 107 -3.12 12.40 -8.95
N ALA A 108 -3.71 13.37 -8.24
CA ALA A 108 -5.14 13.60 -8.27
C ALA A 108 -5.65 13.91 -9.68
N SER A 109 -4.92 14.73 -10.44
CA SER A 109 -5.25 15.03 -11.84
C SER A 109 -5.13 13.81 -12.75
N ILE A 110 -4.14 12.94 -12.56
CA ILE A 110 -3.96 11.73 -13.38
C ILE A 110 -5.06 10.71 -13.10
N LEU A 111 -5.45 10.57 -11.83
CA LEU A 111 -6.40 9.54 -11.39
C LEU A 111 -7.85 10.02 -11.33
N ASP A 112 -8.10 11.29 -11.62
CA ASP A 112 -9.39 11.96 -11.48
C ASP A 112 -9.99 11.75 -10.07
N LEU A 113 -9.17 12.04 -9.06
CA LEU A 113 -9.52 11.84 -7.65
C LEU A 113 -9.64 13.16 -6.91
N ASP A 114 -10.48 13.14 -5.87
CA ASP A 114 -10.59 14.26 -4.94
C ASP A 114 -9.27 14.47 -4.16
N VAL A 115 -8.74 15.69 -4.27
CA VAL A 115 -7.50 16.13 -3.61
C VAL A 115 -7.73 16.34 -2.10
N GLY A 116 -8.95 16.66 -1.68
CA GLY A 116 -9.24 17.15 -0.33
C GLY A 116 -9.24 16.04 0.74
N HIS A 117 -9.69 14.84 0.40
CA HIS A 117 -9.88 13.77 1.38
C HIS A 117 -9.21 12.46 0.95
N THR A 118 -9.49 12.00 -0.26
CA THR A 118 -9.05 10.65 -0.68
C THR A 118 -7.52 10.57 -0.77
N LEU A 119 -6.88 11.56 -1.39
CA LEU A 119 -5.44 11.50 -1.61
C LEU A 119 -4.61 11.59 -0.32
N PRO A 120 -4.88 12.54 0.60
CA PRO A 120 -4.15 12.64 1.86
C PRO A 120 -4.31 11.39 2.73
N ASP A 121 -5.53 10.85 2.82
CA ASP A 121 -5.81 9.62 3.59
C ASP A 121 -5.00 8.44 3.06
N TRP A 122 -4.94 8.28 1.74
CA TRP A 122 -4.12 7.25 1.10
C TRP A 122 -2.62 7.45 1.32
N PHE A 123 -2.13 8.69 1.25
CA PHE A 123 -0.71 8.98 1.49
C PHE A 123 -0.31 8.73 2.94
N ASN A 124 -1.20 9.06 3.89
CA ASN A 124 -1.02 8.77 5.31
C ASN A 124 -1.05 7.26 5.57
N LEU A 125 -1.98 6.52 4.97
CA LEU A 125 -2.03 5.05 5.06
C LEU A 125 -0.71 4.39 4.65
N HIS A 126 -0.09 4.83 3.56
CA HIS A 126 1.22 4.32 3.12
C HIS A 126 2.35 4.73 4.08
N ARG A 127 2.30 5.94 4.65
CA ARG A 127 3.26 6.38 5.67
C ARG A 127 3.18 5.51 6.92
N ASP A 128 1.97 5.25 7.41
CA ASP A 128 1.73 4.43 8.60
C ASP A 128 2.24 3.01 8.41
N LEU A 129 2.01 2.42 7.22
CA LEU A 129 2.60 1.13 6.87
C LEU A 129 4.13 1.13 6.90
N CYS A 130 4.77 2.16 6.34
CA CYS A 130 6.23 2.29 6.38
C CYS A 130 6.74 2.46 7.81
N PHE A 131 6.02 3.21 8.64
CA PHE A 131 6.34 3.39 10.05
C PHE A 131 6.23 2.07 10.83
N ASP A 132 5.13 1.33 10.65
CA ASP A 132 4.93 0.00 11.25
C ASP A 132 6.05 -0.96 10.82
N TRP A 133 6.39 -0.99 9.54
CA TRP A 133 7.48 -1.83 9.04
C TRP A 133 8.82 -1.44 9.66
N ALA A 134 9.14 -0.14 9.73
CA ALA A 134 10.39 0.34 10.31
C ALA A 134 10.50 0.07 11.82
N ARG A 135 9.38 0.15 12.54
CA ARG A 135 9.29 -0.25 13.96
C ARG A 135 9.63 -1.73 14.11
N ASP A 136 9.06 -2.58 13.26
CA ASP A 136 9.21 -4.03 13.34
C ASP A 136 10.54 -4.53 12.74
N ASN A 137 11.21 -3.70 11.93
CA ASN A 137 12.49 -3.98 11.28
C ASN A 137 13.49 -2.87 11.62
N PRO A 138 13.90 -2.76 12.89
CA PRO A 138 14.78 -1.69 13.32
C PRO A 138 16.10 -1.76 12.56
N ALA A 139 16.36 -0.74 11.74
CA ALA A 139 17.67 -0.58 11.12
C ALA A 139 18.69 -0.34 12.24
N ARG A 140 19.79 -1.10 12.25
CA ARG A 140 20.87 -0.87 13.20
C ARG A 140 21.59 0.42 12.81
N ILE A 141 21.28 1.51 13.51
CA ILE A 141 21.95 2.80 13.35
C ILE A 141 23.14 2.84 14.32
N GLY A 142 24.32 2.47 13.83
CA GLY A 142 25.59 2.51 14.58
C GLY A 142 26.03 1.21 15.28
N GLY A 143 27.19 1.29 15.92
CA GLY A 143 27.87 0.20 16.63
C GLY A 143 29.20 0.66 17.24
N PRO A 144 29.88 -0.17 18.06
CA PRO A 144 31.17 0.19 18.62
C PRO A 144 32.15 0.68 17.53
N GLY A 145 32.72 1.87 17.71
CA GLY A 145 33.62 2.50 16.74
C GLY A 145 32.94 3.26 15.59
N HIS A 146 31.61 3.40 15.57
CA HIS A 146 30.89 4.22 14.58
C HIS A 146 30.35 5.50 15.22
N ILE A 147 30.73 6.66 14.66
CA ILE A 147 30.14 7.96 15.02
C ILE A 147 28.93 8.15 14.10
N VAL A 148 27.73 8.21 14.68
CA VAL A 148 26.51 8.55 13.96
C VAL A 148 26.25 10.03 14.13
N GLN A 149 26.25 10.78 13.04
CA GLN A 149 25.83 12.18 13.03
C GLN A 149 24.33 12.24 12.76
N ILE A 150 23.58 12.79 13.71
CA ILE A 150 22.15 13.08 13.56
C ILE A 150 22.05 14.55 13.17
N ASP A 151 21.49 14.83 11.99
CA ASP A 151 21.27 16.20 11.55
C ASP A 151 20.09 16.83 12.32
N GLU A 152 20.20 18.11 12.68
CA GLU A 152 19.20 18.84 13.49
C GLU A 152 17.82 18.87 12.81
N SER A 153 17.79 18.80 11.47
CA SER A 153 16.56 18.67 10.68
C SER A 153 15.73 17.40 11.00
N CYS A 154 16.35 16.42 11.68
CA CYS A 154 15.70 15.19 12.15
C CYS A 154 15.06 15.32 13.54
N ILE A 155 15.04 16.52 14.13
CA ILE A 155 14.43 16.79 15.45
C ILE A 155 13.33 17.85 15.26
N SER A 156 12.06 17.43 15.21
CA SER A 156 10.96 18.39 15.30
C SER A 156 10.78 18.81 16.76
N SER A 157 10.97 20.09 17.06
CA SER A 157 10.71 20.65 18.39
C SER A 157 9.19 20.73 18.62
N ALA A 158 8.61 19.68 19.22
CA ALA A 158 7.29 19.79 19.83
C ALA A 158 7.43 20.68 21.09
N LYS A 159 6.89 21.89 21.04
CA LYS A 159 6.88 22.81 22.18
C LYS A 159 5.69 22.45 23.06
N ASP A 160 5.91 21.65 24.10
CA ASP A 160 4.88 21.43 25.12
C ASP A 160 5.39 21.63 26.55
N ARG A 161 4.53 22.27 27.35
CA ARG A 161 4.83 22.73 28.70
C ARG A 161 4.73 21.55 29.66
N GLY A 162 5.87 20.94 29.97
CA GLY A 162 6.09 20.12 31.16
C GLY A 162 5.28 18.83 31.20
N THR A 163 5.78 17.77 30.58
CA THR A 163 5.87 16.36 31.04
C THR A 163 6.64 15.61 29.95
N GLU A 164 7.62 14.79 30.33
CA GLU A 164 8.47 13.88 29.52
C GLU A 164 8.62 14.13 28.00
N MET A 165 9.87 14.40 27.59
CA MET A 165 10.28 14.49 26.19
C MET A 165 10.12 13.14 25.48
N HIS A 166 8.94 12.88 24.92
CA HIS A 166 8.83 11.95 23.80
C HIS A 166 9.49 12.59 22.59
N VAL A 167 10.69 12.14 22.26
CA VAL A 167 11.37 12.50 21.01
C VAL A 167 10.52 11.96 19.86
N GLN A 168 9.64 12.80 19.31
CA GLN A 168 9.10 12.59 17.97
C GLN A 168 10.26 12.82 17.01
N LEU A 169 10.95 11.73 16.70
CA LEU A 169 12.06 11.73 15.76
C LEU A 169 11.51 12.18 14.40
N GLY A 170 12.05 13.28 13.87
CA GLY A 170 12.02 13.64 12.44
C GLY A 170 12.68 12.58 11.54
N HIS A 171 13.12 11.45 12.12
CA HIS A 171 13.29 10.17 11.45
C HIS A 171 12.10 9.78 10.57
N ALA A 172 10.86 10.19 10.85
CA ALA A 172 9.75 9.83 9.96
C ALA A 172 9.97 10.32 8.51
N GLY A 173 10.43 11.57 8.31
CA GLY A 173 10.67 12.11 6.96
C GLY A 173 11.93 11.53 6.29
N PHE A 174 13.01 11.33 7.06
CA PHE A 174 14.25 10.75 6.55
C PHE A 174 14.13 9.24 6.31
N LEU A 175 13.50 8.47 7.22
CA LEU A 175 13.13 7.08 6.96
C LEU A 175 12.08 7.00 5.86
N GLU A 176 11.09 7.87 5.74
CA GLU A 176 10.17 7.85 4.60
C GLU A 176 10.93 8.03 3.28
N ALA A 177 11.78 9.06 3.20
CA ALA A 177 12.59 9.29 2.01
C ALA A 177 13.60 8.16 1.76
N SER A 178 14.18 7.57 2.81
CA SER A 178 15.14 6.48 2.72
C SER A 178 14.47 5.14 2.41
N ILE A 179 13.27 4.85 2.94
CA ILE A 179 12.42 3.70 2.61
C ILE A 179 11.90 3.82 1.16
N ARG A 180 11.51 5.03 0.73
CA ARG A 180 11.19 5.32 -0.67
C ARG A 180 12.40 5.12 -1.58
N LYS A 181 13.60 5.53 -1.16
CA LYS A 181 14.88 5.35 -1.91
C LYS A 181 15.43 3.91 -1.87
N GLN A 182 15.21 3.17 -0.79
CA GLN A 182 15.73 1.81 -0.60
C GLN A 182 14.87 0.74 -1.30
N LYS A 183 13.83 1.14 -2.04
CA LYS A 183 12.74 0.29 -2.55
C LYS A 183 12.04 -0.40 -1.38
N MET A 184 10.79 -0.04 -1.11
CA MET A 184 10.03 -0.57 0.02
C MET A 184 10.12 -2.10 0.08
N PRO A 185 10.70 -2.69 1.13
CA PRO A 185 10.94 -4.13 1.21
C PRO A 185 9.66 -4.96 1.32
N PHE A 186 8.52 -4.30 1.51
CA PHE A 186 7.19 -4.89 1.54
C PHE A 186 6.59 -5.11 0.14
N TRP A 187 7.20 -4.53 -0.90
CA TRP A 187 6.67 -4.56 -2.28
C TRP A 187 7.76 -4.82 -3.35
N TRP A 188 9.05 -4.73 -3.00
CA TRP A 188 10.15 -4.66 -3.98
C TRP A 188 11.48 -5.35 -3.53
N LYS A 189 11.44 -6.54 -2.92
CA LYS A 189 12.60 -7.44 -2.77
C LYS A 189 12.80 -8.41 -3.93
#